data_AF-A0A3C1KNQ7-F1
#
_entry.id   AF-A0A3C1KNQ7-F1
#
_cell.length_a   1.000
_cell.length_b   1.000
_cell.length_c   1.000
_cell.angle_alpha   90.00
_cell.angle_beta   90.00
_cell.angle_gamma   90.00
#
_symmetry.space_group_name_H-M   'P 1'
#
loop_
_entity.id
_entity.type
_entity.pdbx_description
1 polymer ?
#
loop_
_entity_poly.entity_id
_entity_poly.type
_entity_poly.pdbx_seq_one_letter_code
_entity_poly.pdbx_strand_id
1 'polypeptide(L)'
;ATGALRQLAHGLGMTPGAKAITPQVETSSSDFHCGLLRGLFDADGSVQGSQAKGVSVRLAQSNVATLEAVQRMLLRLGINSNLYRERRAAGEALLPDGRGGSALYPTRAQHELVISGANMAEFAQRVGFADTAKQARLDEALARYERRLNRERFVATVAAVEADGVEDVYDVQVPGINTFDANGLHAHNCGEQPLPPYGSCLLGSINLTRLVLDPFTDKARFDWDRYRDVVAVFTRMLDNVVEINGLPLEQQRHEIAYKRRHGMGFLGLGSTITMLGMCYGDEDSLTFTEEVAREMALVGWEQGVQLAEEKGPAPIMDDLFEVTPEMLAARPEMQRDGIAVGDRLPGRVLHARYSRYMQRVAAVAPELVERVAERGARFTHHSSIAPTGTISLSLANNASNGIEPSFAHHYARNVIRSGRKTKEKVDVFSFELLAYRSLVNPRAMPYSEHDEEKLPDYFIVADAVTPKQHVDIQAAAQKWVDSSISKTANVPTDYPFEDFKDIYLYAHGEGLKGCTTFRFNPEAFQGVLVKEQDLENTLYQFTLEDGSTVELKGNEQVEYDGEMHTAANLFDALKEGYYGKF
;
A
#
# COMPACT_ATOMS: atom_id res chain seq x y z
N ALA A 1 -27.58 30.49 29.80
CA ALA A 1 -27.35 29.51 28.71
C ALA A 1 -27.41 30.14 27.31
N THR A 2 -28.45 30.93 26.98
CA THR A 2 -28.67 31.47 25.62
C THR A 2 -27.59 32.43 25.11
N GLY A 3 -26.95 33.21 25.99
CA GLY A 3 -25.86 34.13 25.61
C GLY A 3 -24.59 33.45 25.11
N ALA A 4 -24.16 32.37 25.77
CA ALA A 4 -22.96 31.60 25.39
C ALA A 4 -23.18 30.83 24.08
N LEU A 5 -24.36 30.22 23.90
CA LEU A 5 -24.73 29.56 22.64
C LEU A 5 -24.78 30.55 21.48
N ARG A 6 -25.26 31.76 21.71
CA ARG A 6 -25.26 32.83 20.70
C ARG A 6 -23.83 33.22 20.33
N GLN A 7 -22.93 33.41 21.30
CA GLN A 7 -21.52 33.70 21.03
C GLN A 7 -20.82 32.58 20.25
N LEU A 8 -21.06 31.32 20.63
CA LEU A 8 -20.54 30.16 19.91
C LEU A 8 -21.05 30.11 18.47
N ALA A 9 -22.35 30.29 18.26
CA ALA A 9 -22.95 30.32 16.93
C ALA A 9 -22.34 31.44 16.06
N HIS A 10 -22.20 32.65 16.62
CA HIS A 10 -21.55 33.76 15.92
C HIS A 10 -20.08 33.47 15.59
N GLY A 11 -19.33 32.85 16.50
CA GLY A 11 -17.94 32.46 16.29
C GLY A 11 -17.74 31.40 15.22
N LEU A 12 -18.79 30.63 14.91
CA LEU A 12 -18.85 29.66 13.82
C LEU A 12 -19.50 30.22 12.55
N GLY A 13 -19.74 31.54 12.49
CA GLY A 13 -20.32 32.21 11.33
C GLY A 13 -21.85 32.08 11.20
N MET A 14 -22.55 31.52 12.18
CA MET A 14 -24.01 31.41 12.19
C MET A 14 -24.64 32.68 12.79
N THR A 15 -25.52 33.35 12.04
CA THR A 15 -26.18 34.58 12.48
C THR A 15 -27.70 34.54 12.27
N PRO A 16 -28.49 35.38 12.97
CA PRO A 16 -29.92 35.49 12.68
C PRO A 16 -30.17 35.82 11.20
N GLY A 17 -30.94 34.97 10.51
CA GLY A 17 -31.17 35.09 9.07
C GLY A 17 -30.19 34.28 8.19
N ALA A 18 -29.01 33.92 8.71
CA ALA A 18 -28.02 33.07 8.06
C ALA A 18 -27.65 31.89 8.97
N LYS A 19 -28.56 30.93 9.06
CA LYS A 19 -28.48 29.75 9.95
C LYS A 19 -27.82 28.52 9.29
N ALA A 20 -27.07 28.71 8.20
CA ALA A 20 -26.47 27.60 7.47
C ALA A 20 -25.34 26.94 8.26
N ILE A 21 -25.10 25.66 7.99
CA ILE A 21 -23.88 24.97 8.42
C ILE A 21 -22.75 25.56 7.60
N THR A 22 -21.80 26.22 8.25
CA THR A 22 -20.66 26.90 7.60
C THR A 22 -19.49 25.92 7.44
N PRO A 23 -18.51 26.22 6.56
CA PRO A 23 -17.28 25.43 6.49
C PRO A 23 -16.57 25.28 7.85
N GLN A 24 -16.60 26.33 8.68
CA GLN A 24 -16.03 26.31 10.03
C GLN A 24 -16.77 25.39 11.00
N VAL A 25 -18.09 25.21 10.80
CA VAL A 25 -18.84 24.17 11.52
C VAL A 25 -18.40 22.79 11.08
N GLU A 26 -18.19 22.58 9.78
CA GLU A 26 -17.74 21.30 9.24
C GLU A 26 -16.31 20.94 9.67
N THR A 27 -15.45 21.88 10.07
CA THR A 27 -14.10 21.57 10.60
C THR A 27 -14.07 21.26 12.09
N SER A 28 -15.22 21.23 12.76
CA SER A 28 -15.32 20.96 14.19
C SER A 28 -15.16 19.47 14.55
N SER A 29 -15.15 19.15 15.85
CA SER A 29 -14.94 17.80 16.34
C SER A 29 -16.13 16.86 16.04
N SER A 30 -15.88 15.55 16.03
CA SER A 30 -16.94 14.55 15.90
C SER A 30 -18.02 14.67 16.98
N ASP A 31 -17.64 15.04 18.21
CA ASP A 31 -18.60 15.30 19.29
C ASP A 31 -19.50 16.51 18.99
N PHE A 32 -18.91 17.57 18.43
CA PHE A 32 -19.68 18.73 17.97
C PHE A 32 -20.65 18.32 16.86
N HIS A 33 -20.20 17.52 15.89
CA HIS A 33 -21.04 17.00 14.82
C HIS A 33 -22.23 16.21 15.39
N CYS A 34 -21.99 15.26 16.30
CA CYS A 34 -23.06 14.49 16.94
C CYS A 34 -24.09 15.38 17.63
N GLY A 35 -23.64 16.39 18.38
CA GLY A 35 -24.53 17.35 19.06
C GLY A 35 -25.37 18.19 18.10
N LEU A 36 -24.73 18.77 17.07
CA LEU A 36 -25.42 19.60 16.08
C LEU A 36 -26.43 18.76 15.27
N LEU A 37 -26.01 17.58 14.80
CA LEU A 37 -26.86 16.68 14.04
C LEU A 37 -28.05 16.22 14.88
N ARG A 38 -27.84 15.81 16.14
CA ARG A 38 -28.93 15.44 17.05
C ARG A 38 -29.97 16.56 17.17
N GLY A 39 -29.53 17.79 17.43
CA GLY A 39 -30.42 18.94 17.51
C GLY A 39 -31.19 19.21 16.21
N LEU A 40 -30.54 19.05 15.06
CA LEU A 40 -31.17 19.26 13.74
C LEU A 40 -32.20 18.17 13.42
N PHE A 41 -31.89 16.90 13.72
CA PHE A 41 -32.82 15.78 13.56
C PHE A 41 -33.95 15.81 14.60
N ASP A 42 -33.71 16.33 15.80
CA ASP A 42 -34.77 16.59 16.78
C ASP A 42 -35.72 17.69 16.32
N ALA A 43 -35.22 18.74 15.68
CA ALA A 43 -36.08 19.80 15.14
C ALA A 43 -36.88 19.30 13.92
N ASP A 44 -36.18 18.86 12.88
CA ASP A 44 -36.75 18.68 11.54
C ASP A 44 -36.67 17.24 11.01
N GLY A 45 -36.05 16.34 11.77
CA GLY A 45 -35.89 14.93 11.43
C GLY A 45 -37.08 14.06 11.87
N SER A 46 -37.21 12.88 11.27
CA SER A 46 -38.25 11.91 11.61
C SER A 46 -37.85 10.48 11.28
N VAL A 47 -38.42 9.53 12.03
CA VAL A 47 -38.37 8.09 11.71
C VAL A 47 -39.61 7.73 10.88
N GLN A 48 -39.42 7.32 9.64
CA GLN A 48 -40.50 7.04 8.69
C GLN A 48 -40.38 5.65 8.08
N GLY A 49 -41.52 5.12 7.64
CA GLY A 49 -41.60 3.85 6.94
C GLY A 49 -42.21 2.73 7.78
N SER A 50 -42.22 1.53 7.22
CA SER A 50 -42.71 0.31 7.87
C SER A 50 -41.84 -0.87 7.44
N GLN A 51 -41.87 -1.97 8.19
CA GLN A 51 -41.05 -3.14 7.87
C GLN A 51 -41.29 -3.68 6.44
N ALA A 52 -42.51 -3.53 5.90
CA ALA A 52 -42.83 -3.94 4.54
C ALA A 52 -42.27 -3.01 3.44
N LYS A 53 -42.08 -1.72 3.74
CA LYS A 53 -41.61 -0.70 2.77
C LYS A 53 -40.20 -0.18 3.05
N GLY A 54 -39.55 -0.72 4.08
CA GLY A 54 -38.30 -0.19 4.66
C GLY A 54 -38.55 0.93 5.66
N VAL A 55 -37.76 0.94 6.73
CA VAL A 55 -37.70 2.05 7.69
C VAL A 55 -36.49 2.93 7.36
N SER A 56 -36.61 4.23 7.63
CA SER A 56 -35.56 5.21 7.40
C SER A 56 -35.63 6.37 8.38
N VAL A 57 -34.49 6.95 8.71
CA VAL A 57 -34.39 8.25 9.36
C VAL A 57 -34.29 9.31 8.26
N ARG A 58 -35.12 10.36 8.32
CA ARG A 58 -35.20 11.39 7.29
C ARG A 58 -35.05 12.78 7.86
N LEU A 59 -34.38 13.66 7.12
CA LEU A 59 -34.29 15.09 7.40
C LEU A 59 -34.80 15.86 6.19
N ALA A 60 -35.88 16.62 6.36
CA ALA A 60 -36.46 17.44 5.30
C ALA A 60 -36.00 18.89 5.44
N GLN A 61 -35.50 19.50 4.37
CA GLN A 61 -35.07 20.90 4.35
C GLN A 61 -35.38 21.55 3.01
N SER A 62 -35.62 22.87 3.01
CA SER A 62 -35.72 23.65 1.78
C SER A 62 -34.38 24.13 1.25
N ASN A 63 -33.31 24.06 2.06
CA ASN A 63 -31.97 24.43 1.65
C ASN A 63 -31.13 23.18 1.35
N VAL A 64 -30.82 22.95 0.07
CA VAL A 64 -30.01 21.82 -0.37
C VAL A 64 -28.61 21.85 0.22
N ALA A 65 -27.97 23.03 0.29
CA ALA A 65 -26.61 23.17 0.81
C ALA A 65 -26.51 22.71 2.28
N THR A 66 -27.58 22.91 3.06
CA THR A 66 -27.65 22.38 4.43
C THR A 66 -27.68 20.85 4.45
N LEU A 67 -28.45 20.21 3.56
CA LEU A 67 -28.48 18.75 3.49
C LEU A 67 -27.16 18.17 2.97
N GLU A 68 -26.49 18.83 2.04
CA GLU A 68 -25.15 18.44 1.56
C GLU A 68 -24.12 18.51 2.69
N ALA A 69 -24.14 19.58 3.50
CA ALA A 69 -23.28 19.69 4.68
C ALA A 69 -23.61 18.59 5.71
N VAL A 70 -24.90 18.35 6.00
CA VAL A 70 -25.32 17.24 6.88
C VAL A 70 -24.84 15.89 6.34
N GLN A 71 -24.95 15.64 5.03
CA GLN A 71 -24.49 14.41 4.41
C GLN A 71 -22.98 14.21 4.61
N ARG A 72 -22.16 15.26 4.39
CA ARG A 72 -20.72 15.22 4.65
C ARG A 72 -20.40 14.99 6.13
N MET A 73 -21.11 15.65 7.04
CA MET A 73 -20.93 15.45 8.49
C MET A 73 -21.30 14.02 8.92
N LEU A 74 -22.38 13.45 8.38
CA LEU A 74 -22.77 12.05 8.62
C LEU A 74 -21.74 11.07 8.07
N LEU A 75 -21.21 11.32 6.87
CA LEU A 75 -20.17 10.49 6.26
C LEU A 75 -18.90 10.43 7.13
N ARG A 76 -18.49 11.55 7.74
CA ARG A 76 -17.36 11.59 8.70
C ARG A 76 -17.61 10.75 9.96
N LEU A 77 -18.87 10.49 10.30
CA LEU A 77 -19.26 9.60 11.38
C LEU A 77 -19.47 8.15 10.91
N GLY A 78 -19.17 7.82 9.65
CA GLY A 78 -19.40 6.50 9.07
C GLY A 78 -20.86 6.20 8.74
N ILE A 79 -21.70 7.23 8.59
CA ILE A 79 -23.13 7.08 8.30
C ILE A 79 -23.40 7.53 6.86
N ASN A 80 -23.67 6.59 5.96
CA ASN A 80 -24.09 6.92 4.60
C ASN A 80 -25.59 7.33 4.55
N SER A 81 -25.91 8.29 3.70
CA SER A 81 -27.26 8.80 3.46
C SER A 81 -27.47 9.18 1.99
N ASN A 82 -28.72 9.09 1.52
CA ASN A 82 -29.12 9.49 0.18
C ASN A 82 -29.82 10.85 0.19
N LEU A 83 -29.42 11.74 -0.72
CA LEU A 83 -30.03 13.05 -0.88
C LEU A 83 -31.00 13.05 -2.06
N TYR A 84 -32.29 13.25 -1.78
CA TYR A 84 -33.36 13.39 -2.77
C TYR A 84 -33.74 14.86 -2.93
N ARG A 85 -33.55 15.41 -4.13
CA ARG A 85 -33.91 16.79 -4.44
C ARG A 85 -35.39 16.87 -4.87
N GLU A 86 -36.06 17.97 -4.48
CA GLU A 86 -37.41 18.32 -4.91
C GLU A 86 -38.45 17.21 -4.68
N ARG A 87 -38.35 16.51 -3.53
CA ARG A 87 -39.34 15.49 -3.15
C ARG A 87 -40.74 16.08 -2.99
N ARG A 88 -40.83 17.37 -2.69
CA ARG A 88 -42.05 18.18 -2.83
C ARG A 88 -41.71 19.48 -3.57
N ALA A 89 -42.49 19.79 -4.60
CA ALA A 89 -42.33 21.01 -5.37
C ALA A 89 -42.73 22.25 -4.54
N ALA A 90 -42.20 23.41 -4.94
CA ALA A 90 -42.66 24.69 -4.41
C ALA A 90 -44.13 24.95 -4.81
N GLY A 91 -44.88 25.61 -3.95
CA GLY A 91 -46.30 25.88 -4.17
C GLY A 91 -46.95 26.53 -2.96
N GLU A 92 -48.27 26.52 -2.89
CA GLU A 92 -49.00 27.01 -1.72
C GLU A 92 -49.46 25.85 -0.84
N ALA A 93 -49.23 25.95 0.47
CA ALA A 93 -49.69 24.98 1.43
C ALA A 93 -50.51 25.66 2.53
N LEU A 94 -51.58 24.99 2.96
CA LEU A 94 -52.36 25.42 4.10
C LEU A 94 -51.56 25.08 5.38
N LEU A 95 -51.05 26.09 6.08
CA LEU A 95 -50.26 25.93 7.31
C LEU A 95 -50.94 26.64 8.50
N PRO A 96 -50.63 26.27 9.75
CA PRO A 96 -51.16 26.94 10.93
C PRO A 96 -50.85 28.43 10.94
N ASP A 97 -51.85 29.27 11.19
CA ASP A 97 -51.72 30.74 11.15
C ASP A 97 -51.19 31.36 12.46
N GLY A 98 -50.87 30.52 13.45
CA GLY A 98 -50.45 30.94 14.79
C GLY A 98 -51.58 31.50 15.66
N ARG A 99 -52.83 31.52 15.19
CA ARG A 99 -54.04 31.97 15.90
C ARG A 99 -55.06 30.84 16.08
N GLY A 100 -54.66 29.60 15.80
CA GLY A 100 -55.53 28.41 15.88
C GLY A 100 -56.32 28.13 14.60
N GLY A 101 -56.11 28.90 13.54
CA GLY A 101 -56.65 28.68 12.20
C GLY A 101 -55.61 28.13 11.23
N SER A 102 -55.94 28.15 9.93
CA SER A 102 -55.00 27.80 8.87
C SER A 102 -55.09 28.81 7.73
N ALA A 103 -53.94 29.19 7.18
CA ALA A 103 -53.84 30.11 6.06
C ALA A 103 -52.97 29.51 4.96
N LEU A 104 -53.16 29.98 3.72
CA LEU A 104 -52.30 29.62 2.59
C LEU A 104 -50.97 30.37 2.71
N TYR A 105 -49.88 29.63 2.72
CA TYR A 105 -48.53 30.18 2.70
C TYR A 105 -47.78 29.70 1.46
N PRO A 106 -47.00 30.57 0.80
CA PRO A 106 -46.04 30.13 -0.20
C PRO A 106 -44.97 29.27 0.48
N THR A 107 -44.76 28.07 -0.05
CA THR A 107 -43.80 27.09 0.41
C THR A 107 -42.73 26.85 -0.65
N ARG A 108 -41.48 26.76 -0.20
CA ARG A 108 -40.34 26.40 -1.06
C ARG A 108 -40.33 24.90 -1.32
N ALA A 109 -39.60 24.48 -2.36
CA ALA A 109 -39.36 23.07 -2.60
C ALA A 109 -38.72 22.41 -1.35
N GLN A 110 -39.11 21.18 -1.06
CA GLN A 110 -38.53 20.38 0.02
C GLN A 110 -37.69 19.25 -0.57
N HIS A 111 -36.48 19.15 -0.04
CA HIS A 111 -35.50 18.10 -0.32
C HIS A 111 -35.42 17.21 0.92
N GLU A 112 -35.06 15.94 0.75
CA GLU A 112 -34.95 15.00 1.86
C GLU A 112 -33.62 14.24 1.83
N LEU A 113 -32.93 14.23 2.97
CA LEU A 113 -31.83 13.33 3.24
C LEU A 113 -32.37 12.10 3.96
N VAL A 114 -31.96 10.90 3.52
CA VAL A 114 -32.50 9.62 3.99
C VAL A 114 -31.38 8.69 4.43
N ILE A 115 -31.41 8.25 5.68
CA ILE A 115 -30.54 7.24 6.27
C ILE A 115 -31.33 5.93 6.34
N SER A 116 -30.75 4.84 5.83
CA SER A 116 -31.41 3.54 5.74
C SER A 116 -30.42 2.37 5.88
N GLY A 117 -30.94 1.16 6.03
CA GLY A 117 -30.11 -0.04 6.17
C GLY A 117 -29.28 -0.01 7.46
N ALA A 118 -28.08 -0.60 7.43
CA ALA A 118 -27.20 -0.70 8.60
C ALA A 118 -26.81 0.67 9.17
N ASN A 119 -26.84 1.74 8.35
CA ASN A 119 -26.55 3.10 8.77
C ASN A 119 -27.55 3.65 9.81
N MET A 120 -28.76 3.07 9.92
CA MET A 120 -29.71 3.44 10.97
C MET A 120 -29.21 3.07 12.36
N ALA A 121 -28.55 1.91 12.49
CA ALA A 121 -27.99 1.48 13.77
C ALA A 121 -26.81 2.37 14.17
N GLU A 122 -25.93 2.71 13.20
CA GLU A 122 -24.84 3.67 13.43
C GLU A 122 -25.38 5.06 13.81
N PHE A 123 -26.44 5.53 13.13
CA PHE A 123 -27.10 6.78 13.51
C PHE A 123 -27.66 6.72 14.93
N ALA A 124 -28.36 5.64 15.31
CA ALA A 124 -28.91 5.49 16.65
C ALA A 124 -27.82 5.50 17.73
N GLN A 125 -26.68 4.85 17.46
CA GLN A 125 -25.57 4.75 18.39
C GLN A 125 -24.79 6.06 18.55
N ARG A 126 -24.48 6.74 17.43
CA ARG A 126 -23.58 7.91 17.44
C ARG A 126 -24.34 9.22 17.63
N VAL A 127 -25.46 9.39 16.92
CA VAL A 127 -26.22 10.65 16.88
C VAL A 127 -27.48 10.52 17.72
N GLY A 128 -28.41 9.64 17.34
CA GLY A 128 -29.70 9.45 18.01
C GLY A 128 -30.58 10.71 18.03
N PHE A 129 -31.61 10.68 18.85
CA PHE A 129 -32.54 11.77 19.12
C PHE A 129 -32.51 12.10 20.62
N ALA A 130 -32.59 13.38 20.99
CA ALA A 130 -32.94 13.75 22.37
C ALA A 130 -34.47 13.73 22.59
N ASP A 131 -35.27 13.86 21.52
CA ASP A 131 -36.70 13.64 21.56
C ASP A 131 -37.01 12.17 21.88
N THR A 132 -37.59 11.94 23.06
CA THR A 132 -37.85 10.59 23.58
C THR A 132 -38.83 9.79 22.72
N ALA A 133 -39.77 10.45 22.05
CA ALA A 133 -40.72 9.78 21.16
C ALA A 133 -40.07 9.37 19.83
N LYS A 134 -39.20 10.23 19.26
CA LYS A 134 -38.42 9.90 18.06
C LYS A 134 -37.41 8.79 18.34
N GLN A 135 -36.71 8.85 19.47
CA GLN A 135 -35.76 7.81 19.87
C GLN A 135 -36.48 6.47 20.07
N ALA A 136 -37.58 6.43 20.81
CA ALA A 136 -38.35 5.21 21.02
C ALA A 136 -38.83 4.58 19.69
N ARG A 137 -39.25 5.41 18.72
CA ARG A 137 -39.63 4.92 17.38
C ARG A 137 -38.45 4.35 16.60
N LEU A 138 -37.26 4.91 16.74
CA LEU A 138 -36.05 4.38 16.11
C LEU A 138 -35.66 3.04 16.73
N ASP A 139 -35.67 2.95 18.06
CA ASP A 139 -35.33 1.73 18.81
C ASP A 139 -36.32 0.60 18.49
N GLU A 140 -37.62 0.90 18.48
CA GLU A 140 -38.67 -0.05 18.10
C GLU A 140 -38.52 -0.52 16.65
N ALA A 141 -38.15 0.38 15.74
CA ALA A 141 -37.89 0.02 14.35
C ALA A 141 -36.70 -0.93 14.21
N LEU A 142 -35.60 -0.65 14.91
CA LEU A 142 -34.38 -1.48 14.88
C LEU A 142 -34.62 -2.85 15.53
N ALA A 143 -35.31 -2.89 16.68
CA ALA A 143 -35.62 -4.14 17.39
C ALA A 143 -36.53 -5.09 16.60
N ARG A 144 -37.35 -4.56 15.68
CA ARG A 144 -38.25 -5.34 14.82
C ARG A 144 -37.60 -5.94 13.58
N TYR A 145 -36.32 -5.65 13.30
CA TYR A 145 -35.62 -6.27 12.19
C TYR A 145 -35.16 -7.68 12.57
N GLU A 146 -35.79 -8.69 11.98
CA GLU A 146 -35.40 -10.10 12.16
C GLU A 146 -34.17 -10.49 11.31
N ARG A 147 -33.94 -9.76 10.20
CA ARG A 147 -32.83 -10.00 9.28
C ARG A 147 -31.74 -8.94 9.46
N ARG A 148 -30.49 -9.33 9.20
CA ARG A 148 -29.36 -8.40 9.17
C ARG A 148 -29.63 -7.29 8.13
N LEU A 149 -29.55 -6.05 8.57
CA LEU A 149 -29.72 -4.88 7.70
C LEU A 149 -28.65 -4.86 6.61
N ASN A 150 -29.05 -4.48 5.40
CA ASN A 150 -28.14 -4.31 4.26
C ASN A 150 -27.04 -3.31 4.62
N ARG A 151 -25.78 -3.68 4.35
CA ARG A 151 -24.62 -2.82 4.53
C ARG A 151 -24.30 -2.08 3.24
N GLU A 152 -23.85 -0.85 3.41
CA GLU A 152 -23.39 -0.01 2.31
C GLU A 152 -21.98 -0.44 1.87
N ARG A 153 -21.65 -0.28 0.58
CA ARG A 153 -20.33 -0.68 0.06
C ARG A 153 -19.27 0.40 0.22
N PHE A 154 -19.63 1.64 0.60
CA PHE A 154 -18.72 2.80 0.69
C PHE A 154 -17.83 2.97 -0.56
N VAL A 155 -18.40 2.71 -1.74
CA VAL A 155 -17.76 2.94 -3.03
C VAL A 155 -18.52 4.04 -3.77
N ALA A 156 -17.80 4.96 -4.39
CA ALA A 156 -18.35 5.99 -5.26
C ALA A 156 -17.52 6.08 -6.55
N THR A 157 -18.18 6.36 -7.67
CA THR A 157 -17.49 6.70 -8.92
C THR A 157 -17.09 8.17 -8.87
N VAL A 158 -15.82 8.46 -9.10
CA VAL A 158 -15.34 9.84 -9.25
C VAL A 158 -16.03 10.43 -10.49
N ALA A 159 -16.88 11.43 -10.28
CA ALA A 159 -17.62 12.08 -11.37
C ALA A 159 -16.76 13.12 -12.10
N ALA A 160 -15.95 13.86 -11.35
CA ALA A 160 -14.99 14.84 -11.85
C ALA A 160 -13.87 15.03 -10.81
N VAL A 161 -12.73 15.52 -11.27
CA VAL A 161 -11.62 16.01 -10.44
C VAL A 161 -11.45 17.49 -10.77
N GLU A 162 -11.66 18.35 -9.78
CA GLU A 162 -11.60 19.79 -9.92
C GLU A 162 -10.50 20.34 -8.99
N ALA A 163 -9.78 21.37 -9.42
CA ALA A 163 -8.74 21.99 -8.60
C ALA A 163 -9.39 22.80 -7.46
N ASP A 164 -9.06 22.47 -6.21
CA ASP A 164 -9.63 23.09 -4.99
C ASP A 164 -8.55 23.74 -4.10
N GLY A 165 -7.58 24.40 -4.74
CA GLY A 165 -6.47 25.09 -4.07
C GLY A 165 -5.36 24.15 -3.58
N VAL A 166 -4.47 24.71 -2.74
CA VAL A 166 -3.33 24.02 -2.15
C VAL A 166 -3.34 24.30 -0.65
N GLU A 167 -3.30 23.24 0.16
CA GLU A 167 -3.20 23.32 1.61
C GLU A 167 -2.15 22.30 2.09
N ASP A 168 -1.44 22.63 3.17
CA ASP A 168 -0.56 21.68 3.83
C ASP A 168 -1.40 20.58 4.48
N VAL A 169 -1.26 19.36 3.96
CA VAL A 169 -1.88 18.16 4.54
C VAL A 169 -0.87 17.41 5.39
N TYR A 170 -1.34 16.81 6.48
CA TYR A 170 -0.55 15.89 7.30
C TYR A 170 -0.99 14.46 7.02
N ASP A 171 -0.03 13.54 6.98
CA ASP A 171 -0.32 12.12 6.86
C ASP A 171 -1.22 11.66 8.01
N VAL A 172 -2.31 11.00 7.67
CA VAL A 172 -3.25 10.48 8.66
C VAL A 172 -2.66 9.19 9.23
N GLN A 173 -2.29 9.21 10.51
CA GLN A 173 -1.72 8.06 11.19
C GLN A 173 -2.74 7.38 12.10
N VAL A 174 -2.80 6.05 12.08
CA VAL A 174 -3.54 5.28 13.09
C VAL A 174 -2.78 5.39 14.42
N PRO A 175 -3.40 5.88 15.52
CA PRO A 175 -2.70 6.06 16.79
C PRO A 175 -1.95 4.81 17.25
N GLY A 176 -0.65 4.93 17.50
CA GLY A 176 0.19 3.86 18.03
C GLY A 176 0.84 2.94 16.99
N ILE A 177 0.47 3.04 15.71
CA ILE A 177 1.11 2.33 14.60
C ILE A 177 1.44 3.31 13.47
N ASN A 178 2.62 3.22 12.85
CA ASN A 178 3.05 4.21 11.85
C ASN A 178 2.39 4.03 10.46
N THR A 179 1.10 3.67 10.43
CA THR A 179 0.34 3.27 9.24
C THR A 179 -0.88 4.17 9.01
N PHE A 180 -1.37 4.20 7.77
CA PHE A 180 -2.66 4.80 7.38
C PHE A 180 -3.73 3.71 7.18
N ASP A 181 -4.96 3.94 7.67
CA ASP A 181 -6.12 3.08 7.36
C ASP A 181 -6.76 3.51 6.04
N ALA A 182 -6.57 2.70 5.01
CA ALA A 182 -7.15 2.84 3.68
C ALA A 182 -8.32 1.86 3.49
N ASN A 183 -9.46 2.12 4.15
CA ASN A 183 -10.67 1.29 4.08
C ASN A 183 -10.45 -0.16 4.56
N GLY A 184 -9.81 -0.33 5.71
CA GLY A 184 -9.51 -1.64 6.30
C GLY A 184 -8.23 -2.28 5.77
N LEU A 185 -7.45 -1.56 4.95
CA LEU A 185 -6.09 -1.91 4.56
C LEU A 185 -5.10 -0.98 5.24
N HIS A 186 -4.05 -1.53 5.83
CA HIS A 186 -2.97 -0.70 6.38
C HIS A 186 -1.98 -0.34 5.26
N ALA A 187 -1.88 0.95 4.95
CA ALA A 187 -0.84 1.50 4.09
C ALA A 187 0.37 1.97 4.93
N HIS A 188 1.58 1.70 4.46
CA HIS A 188 2.83 2.00 5.16
C HIS A 188 3.97 2.23 4.14
N ASN A 189 5.12 2.76 4.58
CA ASN A 189 6.33 2.77 3.76
C ASN A 189 6.84 1.33 3.50
N CYS A 190 7.86 1.18 2.63
CA CYS A 190 8.39 -0.11 2.15
C CYS A 190 8.29 -1.24 3.18
N GLY A 191 7.55 -2.30 2.80
CA GLY A 191 7.01 -3.28 3.74
C GLY A 191 7.81 -4.56 3.88
N GLU A 192 9.06 -4.63 3.41
CA GLU A 192 9.88 -5.85 3.43
C GLU A 192 10.25 -6.29 4.86
N GLN A 193 10.26 -5.37 5.81
CA GLN A 193 10.55 -5.66 7.21
C GLN A 193 9.55 -5.00 8.16
N PRO A 194 8.54 -5.75 8.65
CA PRO A 194 7.72 -5.30 9.76
C PRO A 194 8.58 -5.21 11.03
N LEU A 195 8.79 -3.99 11.53
CA LEU A 195 9.64 -3.73 12.69
C LEU A 195 8.79 -3.32 13.91
N PRO A 196 9.11 -3.83 15.12
CA PRO A 196 8.55 -3.29 16.35
C PRO A 196 9.06 -1.86 16.61
N PRO A 197 8.49 -1.13 17.59
CA PRO A 197 9.07 0.14 18.04
C PRO A 197 10.58 0.00 18.32
N TYR A 198 11.37 0.93 17.80
CA TYR A 198 12.85 0.89 17.84
C TYR A 198 13.51 -0.33 17.18
N GLY A 199 12.74 -1.17 16.49
CA GLY A 199 13.29 -2.26 15.68
C GLY A 199 14.22 -1.70 14.60
N SER A 200 15.28 -2.46 14.32
CA SER A 200 16.17 -2.22 13.19
C SER A 200 16.45 -3.54 12.50
N CYS A 201 16.84 -3.48 11.23
CA CYS A 201 17.23 -4.64 10.46
C CYS A 201 18.41 -4.28 9.56
N LEU A 202 19.29 -5.26 9.37
CA LEU A 202 20.39 -5.21 8.43
C LEU A 202 19.99 -6.02 7.21
N LEU A 203 20.05 -5.39 6.03
CA LEU A 203 19.64 -5.99 4.78
C LEU A 203 20.85 -6.37 3.92
N GLY A 204 20.69 -7.41 3.13
CA GLY A 204 21.71 -7.86 2.19
C GLY A 204 21.08 -8.70 1.08
N SER A 205 21.67 -8.72 -0.11
CA SER A 205 21.09 -9.43 -1.26
C SER A 205 22.12 -10.22 -2.06
N ILE A 206 21.78 -11.48 -2.34
CA ILE A 206 22.56 -12.35 -3.23
C ILE A 206 22.22 -12.00 -4.67
N ASN A 207 23.25 -11.82 -5.51
CA ASN A 207 23.05 -11.63 -6.94
C ASN A 207 22.88 -12.98 -7.65
N LEU A 208 21.65 -13.32 -8.05
CA LEU A 208 21.31 -14.60 -8.67
C LEU A 208 21.92 -14.77 -10.06
N THR A 209 22.20 -13.69 -10.80
CA THR A 209 22.71 -13.78 -12.18
C THR A 209 24.12 -14.39 -12.24
N ARG A 210 24.84 -14.41 -11.12
CA ARG A 210 26.18 -15.01 -10.99
C ARG A 210 26.14 -16.53 -10.76
N LEU A 211 24.94 -17.10 -10.66
CA LEU A 211 24.70 -18.51 -10.35
C LEU A 211 24.03 -19.24 -11.53
N VAL A 212 23.94 -18.63 -12.70
CA VAL A 212 23.45 -19.29 -13.92
C VAL A 212 24.63 -19.86 -14.69
N LEU A 213 24.53 -21.16 -15.02
CA LEU A 213 25.47 -21.89 -15.86
C LEU A 213 24.85 -22.06 -17.25
N ASP A 214 25.68 -21.90 -18.29
CA ASP A 214 25.29 -22.05 -19.69
C ASP A 214 24.04 -21.23 -20.11
N PRO A 215 23.98 -19.92 -19.77
CA PRO A 215 22.77 -19.12 -19.93
C PRO A 215 22.32 -19.01 -21.38
N PHE A 216 21.01 -18.90 -21.61
CA PHE A 216 20.35 -18.77 -22.91
C PHE A 216 20.50 -19.99 -23.83
N THR A 217 20.85 -21.14 -23.29
CA THR A 217 20.97 -22.40 -24.04
C THR A 217 20.00 -23.45 -23.49
N ASP A 218 19.77 -24.52 -24.24
CA ASP A 218 18.98 -25.67 -23.78
C ASP A 218 19.58 -26.39 -22.55
N LYS A 219 20.81 -26.03 -22.15
CA LYS A 219 21.51 -26.55 -20.97
C LYS A 219 21.57 -25.55 -19.81
N ALA A 220 20.89 -24.41 -19.95
CA ALA A 220 20.86 -23.37 -18.93
C ALA A 220 20.33 -23.97 -17.62
N ARG A 221 21.06 -23.74 -16.53
CA ARG A 221 20.70 -24.25 -15.21
C ARG A 221 21.23 -23.35 -14.10
N PHE A 222 20.64 -23.47 -12.93
CA PHE A 222 21.06 -22.76 -11.73
C PHE A 222 22.07 -23.59 -10.91
N ASP A 223 23.13 -22.97 -10.42
CA ASP A 223 24.18 -23.58 -9.59
C ASP A 223 23.73 -23.63 -8.12
N TRP A 224 22.92 -24.65 -7.81
CA TRP A 224 22.35 -24.84 -6.48
C TRP A 224 23.40 -25.06 -5.40
N ASP A 225 24.47 -25.81 -5.67
CA ASP A 225 25.50 -26.10 -4.68
C ASP A 225 26.24 -24.81 -4.28
N ARG A 226 26.65 -24.01 -5.28
CA ARG A 226 27.24 -22.71 -5.03
C ARG A 226 26.29 -21.75 -4.35
N TYR A 227 25.00 -21.80 -4.68
CA TYR A 227 24.00 -20.96 -4.02
C TYR A 227 23.93 -21.26 -2.51
N ARG A 228 23.88 -22.54 -2.13
CA ARG A 228 23.89 -22.95 -0.71
C ARG A 228 25.14 -22.47 0.01
N ASP A 229 26.31 -22.61 -0.61
CA ASP A 229 27.57 -22.11 -0.03
C ASP A 229 27.54 -20.59 0.20
N VAL A 230 27.03 -19.84 -0.78
CA VAL A 230 26.89 -18.38 -0.68
C VAL A 230 25.91 -17.99 0.42
N VAL A 231 24.74 -18.62 0.50
CA VAL A 231 23.75 -18.37 1.56
C VAL A 231 24.35 -18.67 2.93
N ALA A 232 25.12 -19.76 3.06
CA ALA A 232 25.71 -20.14 4.33
C ALA A 232 26.72 -19.11 4.82
N VAL A 233 27.67 -18.73 3.96
CA VAL A 233 28.68 -17.71 4.27
C VAL A 233 28.02 -16.36 4.55
N PHE A 234 27.03 -15.98 3.75
CA PHE A 234 26.37 -14.69 3.89
C PHE A 234 25.53 -14.60 5.17
N THR A 235 24.96 -15.70 5.63
CA THR A 235 24.22 -15.75 6.90
C THR A 235 25.14 -15.42 8.08
N ARG A 236 26.35 -15.99 8.12
CA ARG A 236 27.36 -15.64 9.12
C ARG A 236 27.82 -14.19 8.99
N MET A 237 27.98 -13.69 7.77
CA MET A 237 28.35 -12.29 7.54
C MET A 237 27.30 -11.33 8.13
N LEU A 238 26.00 -11.56 7.87
CA LEU A 238 24.93 -10.72 8.42
C LEU A 238 24.86 -10.79 9.96
N ASP A 239 25.05 -11.96 10.56
CA ASP A 239 25.17 -12.10 12.02
C ASP A 239 26.35 -11.29 12.59
N ASN A 240 27.50 -11.27 11.90
CA ASN A 240 28.64 -10.46 12.34
C ASN A 240 28.35 -8.96 12.25
N VAL A 241 27.57 -8.50 11.25
CA VAL A 241 27.20 -7.07 11.13
C VAL A 241 26.31 -6.63 12.30
N VAL A 242 25.51 -7.53 12.89
CA VAL A 242 24.76 -7.24 14.13
C VAL A 242 25.71 -6.83 15.27
N GLU A 243 26.91 -7.39 15.35
CA GLU A 243 27.87 -7.11 16.44
C GLU A 243 28.63 -5.78 16.25
N ILE A 244 28.82 -5.35 15.00
CA ILE A 244 29.53 -4.11 14.65
C ILE A 244 28.59 -2.97 14.23
N ASN A 245 27.32 -3.05 14.60
CA ASN A 245 26.33 -2.04 14.22
C ASN A 245 26.65 -0.66 14.84
N GLY A 246 26.33 0.40 14.09
CA GLY A 246 26.54 1.80 14.50
C GLY A 246 25.25 2.53 14.87
N LEU A 247 24.24 1.83 15.39
CA LEU A 247 22.90 2.40 15.61
C LEU A 247 22.94 3.54 16.64
N PRO A 248 22.31 4.70 16.40
CA PRO A 248 22.48 5.86 17.27
C PRO A 248 21.70 5.75 18.60
N LEU A 249 20.56 5.07 18.61
CA LEU A 249 19.66 4.99 19.76
C LEU A 249 19.88 3.72 20.58
N GLU A 250 19.83 3.86 21.91
CA GLU A 250 20.05 2.73 22.82
C GLU A 250 18.95 1.66 22.71
N GLN A 251 17.70 2.07 22.54
CA GLN A 251 16.58 1.16 22.33
C GLN A 251 16.77 0.33 21.05
N GLN A 252 17.34 0.93 20.00
CA GLN A 252 17.64 0.21 18.75
C GLN A 252 18.78 -0.79 18.93
N ARG A 253 19.84 -0.41 19.67
CA ARG A 253 20.92 -1.33 20.05
C ARG A 253 20.42 -2.52 20.85
N HIS A 254 19.52 -2.28 21.79
CA HIS A 254 18.87 -3.35 22.55
C HIS A 254 18.06 -4.27 21.63
N GLU A 255 17.18 -3.72 20.80
CA GLU A 255 16.33 -4.49 19.90
C GLU A 255 17.13 -5.40 18.96
N ILE A 256 18.20 -4.88 18.34
CA ILE A 256 19.03 -5.66 17.43
C ILE A 256 19.85 -6.72 18.17
N ALA A 257 20.39 -6.44 19.35
CA ALA A 257 21.16 -7.44 20.11
C ALA A 257 20.26 -8.55 20.70
N TYR A 258 19.04 -8.19 21.10
CA TYR A 258 18.08 -9.08 21.75
C TYR A 258 17.39 -10.03 20.78
N LYS A 259 17.03 -9.55 19.57
CA LYS A 259 16.30 -10.34 18.56
C LYS A 259 17.17 -10.77 17.37
N ARG A 260 18.30 -10.10 17.16
CA ARG A 260 19.30 -10.36 16.11
C ARG A 260 18.68 -10.47 14.72
N ARG A 261 17.70 -9.61 14.42
CA ARG A 261 16.99 -9.62 13.14
C ARG A 261 17.91 -9.17 12.01
N HIS A 262 17.92 -9.93 10.92
CA HIS A 262 18.48 -9.50 9.65
C HIS A 262 17.58 -9.93 8.50
N GLY A 263 17.86 -9.40 7.32
CA GLY A 263 17.05 -9.60 6.12
C GLY A 263 17.93 -9.94 4.94
N MET A 264 18.21 -11.23 4.77
CA MET A 264 18.81 -11.75 3.55
C MET A 264 17.75 -11.88 2.46
N GLY A 265 18.01 -11.26 1.32
CA GLY A 265 17.22 -11.44 0.12
C GLY A 265 18.11 -11.77 -1.07
N PHE A 266 17.56 -11.54 -2.24
CA PHE A 266 18.26 -11.70 -3.50
C PHE A 266 17.80 -10.64 -4.49
N LEU A 267 18.67 -10.37 -5.47
CA LEU A 267 18.38 -9.52 -6.62
C LEU A 267 18.65 -10.29 -7.91
N GLY A 268 18.19 -9.74 -9.03
CA GLY A 268 18.43 -10.31 -10.34
C GLY A 268 17.50 -11.47 -10.67
N LEU A 269 16.36 -11.64 -9.99
CA LEU A 269 15.44 -12.75 -10.26
C LEU A 269 14.92 -12.72 -11.71
N GLY A 270 14.38 -11.58 -12.16
CA GLY A 270 13.88 -11.45 -13.54
C GLY A 270 14.96 -11.73 -14.59
N SER A 271 16.16 -11.22 -14.35
CA SER A 271 17.34 -11.44 -15.20
C SER A 271 17.72 -12.92 -15.23
N THR A 272 17.67 -13.59 -14.07
CA THR A 272 17.99 -15.02 -13.94
C THR A 272 16.97 -15.88 -14.66
N ILE A 273 15.67 -15.58 -14.53
CA ILE A 273 14.57 -16.23 -15.26
C ILE A 273 14.82 -16.13 -16.78
N THR A 274 15.10 -14.92 -17.28
CA THR A 274 15.43 -14.71 -18.70
C THR A 274 16.70 -15.45 -19.13
N MET A 275 17.74 -15.49 -18.29
CA MET A 275 18.97 -16.24 -18.56
C MET A 275 18.76 -17.76 -18.57
N LEU A 276 17.73 -18.26 -17.89
CA LEU A 276 17.31 -19.66 -17.90
C LEU A 276 16.34 -19.98 -19.06
N GLY A 277 15.95 -18.99 -19.87
CA GLY A 277 15.03 -19.17 -21.00
C GLY A 277 13.56 -19.29 -20.60
N MET A 278 13.20 -18.91 -19.37
CA MET A 278 11.83 -18.93 -18.85
C MET A 278 11.14 -17.57 -19.02
N CYS A 279 9.81 -17.56 -19.08
CA CYS A 279 9.03 -16.33 -19.14
C CYS A 279 8.64 -15.87 -17.74
N TYR A 280 8.86 -14.60 -17.41
CA TYR A 280 8.51 -14.09 -16.08
C TYR A 280 7.01 -14.24 -15.77
N GLY A 281 6.68 -14.99 -14.72
CA GLY A 281 5.30 -15.22 -14.26
C GLY A 281 4.61 -16.43 -14.91
N ASP A 282 5.33 -17.25 -15.68
CA ASP A 282 4.86 -18.59 -16.09
C ASP A 282 5.06 -19.65 -14.96
N GLU A 283 4.55 -20.86 -15.17
CA GLU A 283 4.61 -21.93 -14.15
C GLU A 283 6.05 -22.33 -13.77
N ASP A 284 6.96 -22.37 -14.74
CA ASP A 284 8.36 -22.74 -14.54
C ASP A 284 9.10 -21.69 -13.72
N SER A 285 8.90 -20.40 -14.02
CA SER A 285 9.49 -19.28 -13.28
C SER A 285 8.91 -19.13 -11.88
N LEU A 286 7.62 -19.45 -11.67
CA LEU A 286 7.01 -19.52 -10.34
C LEU A 286 7.63 -20.63 -9.51
N THR A 287 7.79 -21.82 -10.10
CA THR A 287 8.45 -22.96 -9.46
C THR A 287 9.87 -22.60 -9.07
N PHE A 288 10.68 -22.10 -10.02
CA PHE A 288 12.05 -21.67 -9.78
C PHE A 288 12.14 -20.61 -8.67
N THR A 289 11.26 -19.61 -8.68
CA THR A 289 11.21 -18.57 -7.65
C THR A 289 10.97 -19.15 -6.26
N GLU A 290 10.04 -20.10 -6.13
CA GLU A 290 9.78 -20.78 -4.88
C GLU A 290 11.01 -21.60 -4.42
N GLU A 291 11.68 -22.31 -5.33
CA GLU A 291 12.87 -23.10 -5.00
C GLU A 291 14.04 -22.25 -4.53
N VAL A 292 14.31 -21.12 -5.18
CA VAL A 292 15.35 -20.17 -4.75
C VAL A 292 15.07 -19.68 -3.34
N ALA A 293 13.83 -19.24 -3.06
CA ALA A 293 13.46 -18.77 -1.73
C ALA A 293 13.51 -19.89 -0.67
N ARG A 294 13.09 -21.12 -1.04
CA ARG A 294 13.13 -22.30 -0.17
C ARG A 294 14.56 -22.66 0.24
N GLU A 295 15.46 -22.79 -0.73
CA GLU A 295 16.86 -23.15 -0.45
C GLU A 295 17.54 -22.07 0.41
N MET A 296 17.25 -20.79 0.17
CA MET A 296 17.72 -19.69 1.03
C MET A 296 17.28 -19.85 2.48
N ALA A 297 16.00 -20.15 2.69
CA ALA A 297 15.42 -20.32 4.01
C ALA A 297 16.03 -21.54 4.73
N LEU A 298 16.08 -22.69 4.07
CA LEU A 298 16.56 -23.94 4.69
C LEU A 298 18.03 -23.85 5.10
N VAL A 299 18.90 -23.36 4.20
CA VAL A 299 20.32 -23.15 4.51
C VAL A 299 20.48 -22.07 5.57
N GLY A 300 19.69 -21.00 5.49
CA GLY A 300 19.67 -19.92 6.46
C GLY A 300 19.41 -20.40 7.87
N TRP A 301 18.30 -21.11 8.09
CA TRP A 301 17.95 -21.66 9.40
C TRP A 301 18.93 -22.72 9.90
N GLU A 302 19.46 -23.56 9.01
CA GLU A 302 20.52 -24.51 9.35
C GLU A 302 21.76 -23.78 9.89
N GLN A 303 22.21 -22.73 9.21
CA GLN A 303 23.28 -21.86 9.72
C GLN A 303 22.89 -21.13 11.00
N GLY A 304 21.63 -20.74 11.15
CA GLY A 304 21.12 -20.12 12.37
C GLY A 304 21.29 -21.01 13.60
N VAL A 305 21.04 -22.30 13.47
CA VAL A 305 21.27 -23.29 14.54
C VAL A 305 22.76 -23.50 14.78
N GLN A 306 23.56 -23.68 13.73
CA GLN A 306 25.02 -23.87 13.86
C GLN A 306 25.70 -22.67 14.55
N LEU A 307 25.28 -21.46 14.21
CA LEU A 307 25.75 -20.23 14.87
C LEU A 307 25.25 -20.12 16.30
N ALA A 308 24.07 -20.64 16.62
CA ALA A 308 23.59 -20.70 18.00
C ALA A 308 24.43 -21.66 18.86
N GLU A 309 24.89 -22.77 18.29
CA GLU A 309 25.79 -23.71 18.97
C GLU A 309 27.17 -23.10 19.22
N GLU A 310 27.68 -22.31 18.27
CA GLU A 310 28.98 -21.64 18.42
C GLU A 310 28.94 -20.42 19.34
N LYS A 311 27.92 -19.57 19.19
CA LYS A 311 27.88 -18.21 19.77
C LYS A 311 26.71 -17.97 20.74
N GLY A 312 25.83 -18.94 20.93
CA GLY A 312 24.56 -18.81 21.65
C GLY A 312 23.40 -18.32 20.76
N PRO A 313 22.15 -18.70 21.08
CA PRO A 313 20.98 -18.24 20.33
C PRO A 313 20.71 -16.75 20.56
N ALA A 314 19.79 -16.16 19.79
CA ALA A 314 19.28 -14.82 20.10
C ALA A 314 18.66 -14.82 21.51
N PRO A 315 18.97 -13.86 22.41
CA PRO A 315 18.53 -13.90 23.80
C PRO A 315 17.03 -14.14 24.01
N ILE A 316 16.18 -13.54 23.17
CA ILE A 316 14.72 -13.74 23.19
C ILE A 316 14.27 -15.20 23.03
N MET A 317 15.09 -16.06 22.43
CA MET A 317 14.79 -17.48 22.25
C MET A 317 14.79 -18.25 23.58
N ASP A 318 15.54 -17.77 24.58
CA ASP A 318 15.66 -18.42 25.88
C ASP A 318 14.68 -17.87 26.93
N ASP A 319 14.05 -16.73 26.65
CA ASP A 319 13.07 -16.13 27.54
C ASP A 319 11.81 -16.99 27.67
N LEU A 320 11.25 -17.00 28.89
CA LEU A 320 10.01 -17.71 29.21
C LEU A 320 8.80 -16.79 29.07
N PHE A 321 7.98 -17.06 28.06
CA PHE A 321 6.75 -16.35 27.77
C PHE A 321 5.56 -17.06 28.40
N GLU A 322 4.72 -16.29 29.09
CA GLU A 322 3.44 -16.77 29.59
C GLU A 322 2.44 -16.92 28.43
N VAL A 323 1.77 -18.05 28.36
CA VAL A 323 0.77 -18.35 27.34
C VAL A 323 -0.52 -17.61 27.66
N THR A 324 -0.93 -16.74 26.74
CA THR A 324 -2.15 -15.94 26.88
C THR A 324 -3.34 -16.58 26.16
N PRO A 325 -4.59 -16.21 26.50
CA PRO A 325 -5.77 -16.61 25.75
C PRO A 325 -5.69 -16.25 24.25
N GLU A 326 -5.11 -15.09 23.92
CA GLU A 326 -4.93 -14.63 22.54
C GLU A 326 -3.98 -15.55 21.75
N MET A 327 -2.91 -16.03 22.39
CA MET A 327 -1.99 -16.99 21.77
C MET A 327 -2.71 -18.30 21.43
N LEU A 328 -3.51 -18.85 22.35
CA LEU A 328 -4.26 -20.08 22.11
C LEU A 328 -5.35 -19.90 21.06
N ALA A 329 -6.00 -18.73 21.01
CA ALA A 329 -6.96 -18.41 19.96
C ALA A 329 -6.30 -18.31 18.58
N ALA A 330 -5.10 -17.71 18.50
CA ALA A 330 -4.33 -17.63 17.27
C ALA A 330 -3.70 -18.97 16.85
N ARG A 331 -3.36 -19.83 17.81
CA ARG A 331 -2.65 -21.10 17.64
C ARG A 331 -3.38 -22.23 18.40
N PRO A 332 -4.55 -22.68 17.91
CA PRO A 332 -5.34 -23.71 18.57
C PRO A 332 -4.63 -25.06 18.68
N GLU A 333 -3.59 -25.32 17.88
CA GLU A 333 -2.72 -26.48 18.03
C GLU A 333 -1.98 -26.53 19.38
N MET A 334 -1.67 -25.39 20.02
CA MET A 334 -1.03 -25.37 21.35
C MET A 334 -1.89 -26.11 22.39
N GLN A 335 -3.21 -25.93 22.34
CA GLN A 335 -4.14 -26.63 23.23
C GLN A 335 -4.14 -28.14 22.99
N ARG A 336 -3.97 -28.58 21.74
CA ARG A 336 -3.91 -30.02 21.40
C ARG A 336 -2.65 -30.68 21.95
N ASP A 337 -1.57 -29.90 22.05
CA ASP A 337 -0.31 -30.32 22.66
C ASP A 337 -0.32 -30.24 24.21
N GLY A 338 -1.48 -29.92 24.79
CA GLY A 338 -1.66 -29.88 26.25
C GLY A 338 -1.23 -28.58 26.92
N ILE A 339 -0.99 -27.51 26.15
CA ILE A 339 -0.60 -26.20 26.68
C ILE A 339 -1.84 -25.42 27.14
N ALA A 340 -1.81 -24.91 28.36
CA ALA A 340 -2.87 -24.13 29.00
C ALA A 340 -2.48 -22.65 29.17
N VAL A 341 -3.49 -21.80 29.42
CA VAL A 341 -3.27 -20.39 29.79
C VAL A 341 -2.49 -20.33 31.10
N GLY A 342 -1.45 -19.50 31.15
CA GLY A 342 -0.54 -19.37 32.30
C GLY A 342 0.68 -20.28 32.25
N ASP A 343 0.73 -21.26 31.34
CA ASP A 343 1.96 -22.03 31.10
C ASP A 343 3.07 -21.11 30.63
N ARG A 344 4.33 -21.46 30.94
CA ARG A 344 5.51 -20.69 30.53
C ARG A 344 6.37 -21.51 29.59
N LEU A 345 6.53 -21.05 28.35
CA LEU A 345 7.35 -21.72 27.34
C LEU A 345 8.54 -20.85 26.89
N PRO A 346 9.69 -21.46 26.58
CA PRO A 346 10.80 -20.76 25.93
C PRO A 346 10.40 -20.17 24.58
N GLY A 347 10.91 -18.99 24.25
CA GLY A 347 10.70 -18.33 22.96
C GLY A 347 11.03 -19.23 21.77
N ARG A 348 12.08 -20.04 21.85
CA ARG A 348 12.47 -21.02 20.82
C ARG A 348 11.40 -22.07 20.54
N VAL A 349 10.69 -22.55 21.56
CA VAL A 349 9.62 -23.54 21.39
C VAL A 349 8.41 -22.88 20.73
N LEU A 350 8.03 -21.68 21.19
CA LEU A 350 6.95 -20.90 20.61
C LEU A 350 7.21 -20.59 19.13
N HIS A 351 8.43 -20.14 18.82
CA HIS A 351 8.83 -19.80 17.48
C HIS A 351 8.88 -21.03 16.55
N ALA A 352 9.56 -22.10 16.96
CA ALA A 352 9.77 -23.28 16.14
C ALA A 352 8.48 -24.08 15.90
N ARG A 353 7.66 -24.32 16.93
CA ARG A 353 6.51 -25.23 16.84
C ARG A 353 5.20 -24.54 16.49
N TYR A 354 5.04 -23.28 16.89
CA TYR A 354 3.75 -22.58 16.82
C TYR A 354 3.73 -21.34 15.92
N SER A 355 4.84 -21.01 15.25
CA SER A 355 4.77 -20.06 14.15
C SER A 355 4.32 -20.76 12.86
N ARG A 356 3.41 -20.13 12.12
CA ARG A 356 2.92 -20.68 10.83
C ARG A 356 4.04 -20.86 9.82
N TYR A 357 5.04 -19.98 9.88
CA TYR A 357 6.22 -20.05 9.03
C TYR A 357 7.08 -21.28 9.37
N MET A 358 7.45 -21.50 10.63
CA MET A 358 8.27 -22.67 11.00
C MET A 358 7.52 -23.99 10.85
N GLN A 359 6.19 -24.00 10.97
CA GLN A 359 5.37 -25.17 10.61
C GLN A 359 5.48 -25.53 9.12
N ARG A 360 5.62 -24.54 8.24
CA ARG A 360 5.90 -24.78 6.82
C ARG A 360 7.31 -25.32 6.60
N VAL A 361 8.31 -24.76 7.30
CA VAL A 361 9.68 -25.31 7.28
C VAL A 361 9.69 -26.76 7.77
N ALA A 362 8.93 -27.07 8.83
CA ALA A 362 8.81 -28.43 9.38
C ALA A 362 8.22 -29.44 8.40
N ALA A 363 7.41 -28.99 7.43
CA ALA A 363 6.84 -29.87 6.42
C ALA A 363 7.90 -30.44 5.45
N VAL A 364 9.05 -29.76 5.31
CA VAL A 364 10.15 -30.18 4.42
C VAL A 364 11.43 -30.52 5.17
N ALA A 365 11.65 -29.95 6.36
CA ALA A 365 12.83 -30.11 7.19
C ALA A 365 12.46 -30.22 8.69
N PRO A 366 11.74 -31.29 9.11
CA PRO A 366 11.27 -31.43 10.49
C PRO A 366 12.41 -31.49 11.51
N GLU A 367 13.51 -32.17 11.18
CA GLU A 367 14.68 -32.29 12.06
C GLU A 367 15.35 -30.94 12.34
N LEU A 368 15.37 -30.05 11.35
CA LEU A 368 15.88 -28.68 11.50
C LEU A 368 15.01 -27.90 12.49
N VAL A 369 13.68 -27.98 12.36
CA VAL A 369 12.77 -27.26 13.25
C VAL A 369 12.85 -27.79 14.69
N GLU A 370 13.00 -29.10 14.87
CA GLU A 370 13.23 -29.67 16.21
C GLU A 370 14.55 -29.17 16.82
N ARG A 371 15.63 -29.08 16.04
CA ARG A 371 16.88 -28.47 16.51
C ARG A 371 16.70 -27.00 16.90
N VAL A 372 15.92 -26.22 16.16
CA VAL A 372 15.58 -24.83 16.55
C VAL A 372 14.79 -24.83 17.86
N ALA A 373 13.83 -25.75 18.07
CA ALA A 373 13.06 -25.83 19.31
C ALA A 373 13.93 -26.20 20.53
N GLU A 374 14.90 -27.10 20.34
CA GLU A 374 15.80 -27.57 21.39
C GLU A 374 16.89 -26.55 21.75
N ARG A 375 17.58 -26.03 20.72
CA ARG A 375 18.82 -25.25 20.87
C ARG A 375 18.64 -23.75 20.63
N GLY A 376 17.54 -23.36 20.00
CA GLY A 376 17.34 -22.00 19.49
C GLY A 376 18.11 -21.77 18.19
N ALA A 377 17.95 -20.56 17.65
CA ALA A 377 18.69 -20.07 16.49
C ALA A 377 19.36 -18.74 16.84
N ARG A 378 20.44 -18.40 16.12
CA ARG A 378 21.22 -17.17 16.34
C ARG A 378 20.41 -15.89 16.07
N PHE A 379 19.32 -15.98 15.33
CA PHE A 379 18.44 -14.87 14.97
C PHE A 379 16.97 -15.31 15.01
N THR A 380 16.08 -14.33 15.09
CA THR A 380 14.62 -14.56 15.03
C THR A 380 14.03 -14.39 13.64
N HIS A 381 14.74 -13.68 12.76
CA HIS A 381 14.34 -13.40 11.38
C HIS A 381 15.58 -13.45 10.51
N HIS A 382 15.52 -14.24 9.43
CA HIS A 382 16.61 -14.49 8.50
C HIS A 382 16.48 -13.70 7.21
N SER A 383 15.27 -13.64 6.66
CA SER A 383 15.04 -13.37 5.24
C SER A 383 14.10 -12.19 4.99
N SER A 384 14.46 -11.37 4.02
CA SER A 384 13.69 -10.20 3.58
C SER A 384 14.12 -9.80 2.19
N ILE A 385 13.18 -9.55 1.28
CA ILE A 385 13.49 -9.13 -0.08
C ILE A 385 13.25 -7.63 -0.20
N ALA A 386 14.35 -6.89 -0.23
CA ALA A 386 14.38 -5.44 -0.41
C ALA A 386 14.24 -5.04 -1.88
N PRO A 387 13.93 -3.77 -2.21
CA PRO A 387 13.82 -3.31 -3.59
C PRO A 387 15.18 -3.27 -4.34
N THR A 388 16.32 -3.26 -3.63
CA THR A 388 17.69 -3.33 -4.18
C THR A 388 18.09 -2.33 -5.29
N GLY A 389 17.29 -1.30 -5.60
CA GLY A 389 17.49 -0.45 -6.78
C GLY A 389 18.88 0.18 -6.91
N THR A 390 19.46 0.68 -5.81
CA THR A 390 20.81 1.26 -5.83
C THR A 390 21.88 0.19 -6.02
N ILE A 391 21.85 -0.89 -5.23
CA ILE A 391 22.87 -1.94 -5.28
C ILE A 391 22.81 -2.73 -6.60
N SER A 392 21.62 -2.87 -7.20
CA SER A 392 21.48 -3.56 -8.47
C SER A 392 22.15 -2.76 -9.60
N LEU A 393 21.86 -1.46 -9.67
CA LEU A 393 22.49 -0.57 -10.64
C LEU A 393 24.01 -0.48 -10.44
N SER A 394 24.47 -0.24 -9.21
CA SER A 394 25.87 0.11 -8.94
C SER A 394 26.80 -1.08 -8.75
N LEU A 395 26.30 -2.21 -8.22
CA LEU A 395 27.12 -3.38 -7.86
C LEU A 395 26.76 -4.64 -8.65
N ALA A 396 25.56 -4.70 -9.26
CA ALA A 396 25.10 -5.87 -10.02
C ALA A 396 24.99 -5.62 -11.53
N ASN A 397 25.66 -4.58 -12.06
CA ASN A 397 25.64 -4.22 -13.47
C ASN A 397 24.22 -4.12 -14.06
N ASN A 398 23.32 -3.48 -13.30
CA ASN A 398 21.94 -3.28 -13.69
C ASN A 398 21.18 -4.60 -13.99
N ALA A 399 21.40 -5.60 -13.15
CA ALA A 399 20.47 -6.73 -13.06
C ALA A 399 19.09 -6.22 -12.60
N SER A 400 18.06 -7.02 -12.81
CA SER A 400 16.73 -6.75 -12.28
C SER A 400 16.75 -6.60 -10.76
N ASN A 401 15.85 -5.76 -10.25
CA ASN A 401 15.80 -5.35 -8.86
C ASN A 401 15.06 -6.39 -8.01
N GLY A 402 15.67 -6.94 -6.97
CA GLY A 402 14.97 -7.84 -6.05
C GLY A 402 14.34 -9.02 -6.79
N ILE A 403 13.01 -9.13 -6.67
CA ILE A 403 12.16 -10.06 -7.42
C ILE A 403 11.38 -9.43 -8.58
N GLU A 404 11.72 -8.21 -8.99
CA GLU A 404 11.11 -7.53 -10.12
C GLU A 404 11.56 -8.13 -11.46
N PRO A 405 10.71 -8.07 -12.50
CA PRO A 405 11.19 -8.18 -13.87
C PRO A 405 12.08 -6.97 -14.20
N SER A 406 12.81 -7.05 -15.31
CA SER A 406 13.52 -5.88 -15.83
C SER A 406 12.51 -4.81 -16.25
N PHE A 407 12.72 -3.56 -15.83
CA PHE A 407 11.85 -2.45 -16.21
C PHE A 407 11.83 -2.23 -17.73
N ALA A 408 13.02 -2.21 -18.32
CA ALA A 408 13.27 -2.24 -19.76
C ALA A 408 14.67 -2.80 -19.99
N HIS A 409 14.92 -3.40 -21.15
CA HIS A 409 16.23 -3.95 -21.47
C HIS A 409 17.22 -2.90 -21.99
N HIS A 410 16.70 -1.80 -22.56
CA HIS A 410 17.43 -0.59 -22.91
C HIS A 410 16.54 0.62 -22.59
N TYR A 411 17.06 1.56 -21.82
CA TYR A 411 16.39 2.81 -21.46
C TYR A 411 17.43 3.86 -21.09
N ALA A 412 17.00 5.10 -20.93
CA ALA A 412 17.88 6.17 -20.54
C ALA A 412 17.69 6.53 -19.07
N ARG A 413 18.79 6.86 -18.38
CA ARG A 413 18.76 7.36 -17.02
C ARG A 413 19.40 8.73 -16.94
N ASN A 414 18.71 9.63 -16.26
CA ASN A 414 19.19 10.96 -15.95
C ASN A 414 20.14 10.90 -14.74
N VAL A 415 21.44 11.18 -14.95
CA VAL A 415 22.46 11.14 -13.90
C VAL A 415 23.01 12.53 -13.65
N ILE A 416 23.09 12.92 -12.37
CA ILE A 416 23.74 14.17 -11.96
C ILE A 416 25.26 13.94 -11.97
N ARG A 417 25.99 14.64 -12.84
CA ARG A 417 27.45 14.67 -12.80
C ARG A 417 27.94 15.83 -11.93
N SER A 418 28.94 15.55 -11.10
CA SER A 418 29.63 16.60 -10.34
C SER A 418 30.15 17.68 -11.30
N GLY A 419 29.75 18.92 -11.07
CA GLY A 419 30.16 20.08 -11.88
C GLY A 419 29.25 20.43 -13.06
N ARG A 420 28.15 19.70 -13.30
CA ARG A 420 27.11 20.09 -14.27
C ARG A 420 25.84 20.55 -13.56
N LYS A 421 25.16 21.56 -14.13
CA LYS A 421 23.88 22.08 -13.62
C LYS A 421 22.68 21.24 -14.06
N THR A 422 22.87 20.33 -15.02
CA THR A 422 21.81 19.50 -15.60
C THR A 422 22.10 18.01 -15.54
N LYS A 423 21.03 17.21 -15.60
CA LYS A 423 21.08 15.74 -15.64
C LYS A 423 21.54 15.30 -17.04
N GLU A 424 22.53 14.42 -17.11
CA GLU A 424 22.98 13.81 -18.37
C GLU A 424 22.21 12.52 -18.64
N LYS A 425 21.68 12.38 -19.87
CA LYS A 425 21.03 11.16 -20.36
C LYS A 425 22.11 10.12 -20.65
N VAL A 426 22.11 9.02 -19.88
CA VAL A 426 23.02 7.89 -20.09
C VAL A 426 22.21 6.68 -20.50
N ASP A 427 22.63 6.01 -21.58
CA ASP A 427 22.06 4.73 -21.98
C ASP A 427 22.38 3.64 -20.95
N VAL A 428 21.33 2.96 -20.52
CA VAL A 428 21.41 1.88 -19.55
C VAL A 428 20.84 0.63 -20.19
N PHE A 429 21.60 -0.46 -20.10
CA PHE A 429 21.21 -1.78 -20.56
C PHE A 429 21.00 -2.71 -19.38
N SER A 430 20.03 -3.61 -19.49
CA SER A 430 19.87 -4.69 -18.51
C SER A 430 21.02 -5.70 -18.57
N PHE A 431 21.34 -6.31 -17.43
CA PHE A 431 22.40 -7.31 -17.34
C PHE A 431 22.22 -8.47 -18.33
N GLU A 432 21.01 -9.03 -18.40
CA GLU A 432 20.70 -10.16 -19.26
C GLU A 432 20.79 -9.82 -20.76
N LEU A 433 20.47 -8.58 -21.16
CA LEU A 433 20.69 -8.14 -22.54
C LEU A 433 22.18 -8.08 -22.87
N LEU A 434 23.00 -7.50 -21.98
CA LEU A 434 24.44 -7.44 -22.19
C LEU A 434 25.06 -8.84 -22.24
N ALA A 435 24.61 -9.74 -21.38
CA ALA A 435 25.05 -11.14 -21.38
C ALA A 435 24.64 -11.85 -22.68
N TYR A 436 23.40 -11.69 -23.14
CA TYR A 436 22.91 -12.29 -24.38
C TYR A 436 23.66 -11.77 -25.60
N ARG A 437 23.94 -10.45 -25.64
CA ARG A 437 24.76 -9.85 -26.69
C ARG A 437 26.17 -10.40 -26.72
N SER A 438 26.76 -10.63 -25.54
CA SER A 438 28.11 -11.16 -25.44
C SER A 438 28.22 -12.64 -25.78
N LEU A 439 27.19 -13.44 -25.50
CA LEU A 439 27.26 -14.91 -25.55
C LEU A 439 26.54 -15.52 -26.74
N VAL A 440 25.48 -14.87 -27.24
CA VAL A 440 24.57 -15.44 -28.24
C VAL A 440 24.51 -14.58 -29.50
N ASN A 441 24.04 -13.33 -29.37
CA ASN A 441 23.80 -12.45 -30.52
C ASN A 441 24.30 -11.01 -30.28
N PRO A 442 25.50 -10.64 -30.77
CA PRO A 442 26.07 -9.31 -30.61
C PRO A 442 25.23 -8.16 -31.19
N ARG A 443 24.28 -8.47 -32.08
CA ARG A 443 23.36 -7.49 -32.68
C ARG A 443 22.02 -7.37 -31.96
N ALA A 444 21.75 -8.20 -30.95
CA ALA A 444 20.45 -8.24 -30.29
C ALA A 444 20.06 -6.87 -29.70
N MET A 445 18.88 -6.36 -30.07
CA MET A 445 18.40 -5.05 -29.68
C MET A 445 16.92 -5.12 -29.29
N PRO A 446 16.52 -4.54 -28.14
CA PRO A 446 15.10 -4.46 -27.77
C PRO A 446 14.29 -3.74 -28.84
N TYR A 447 13.07 -4.23 -29.11
CA TYR A 447 12.11 -3.63 -30.05
C TYR A 447 12.58 -3.53 -31.51
N SER A 448 13.63 -4.26 -31.92
CA SER A 448 14.04 -4.27 -33.33
C SER A 448 13.10 -5.14 -34.17
N GLU A 449 12.70 -4.61 -35.33
CA GLU A 449 11.91 -5.33 -36.33
C GLU A 449 12.77 -6.23 -37.23
N HIS A 450 14.10 -6.07 -37.19
CA HIS A 450 15.04 -6.87 -37.98
C HIS A 450 15.25 -8.23 -37.34
N ASP A 451 14.98 -9.30 -38.09
CA ASP A 451 15.02 -10.69 -37.57
C ASP A 451 16.36 -11.05 -36.92
N GLU A 452 17.47 -10.53 -37.43
CA GLU A 452 18.81 -10.78 -36.89
C GLU A 452 19.15 -10.02 -35.59
N GLU A 453 18.29 -9.09 -35.17
CA GLU A 453 18.43 -8.30 -33.95
C GLU A 453 17.37 -8.66 -32.90
N LYS A 454 16.37 -9.46 -33.28
CA LYS A 454 15.25 -9.82 -32.40
C LYS A 454 15.73 -10.57 -31.16
N LEU A 455 15.14 -10.18 -30.04
CA LEU A 455 15.26 -10.90 -28.78
C LEU A 455 14.25 -12.05 -28.77
N PRO A 456 14.59 -13.18 -28.12
CA PRO A 456 13.63 -14.24 -27.85
C PRO A 456 12.46 -13.77 -26.97
N ASP A 457 11.31 -14.43 -27.10
CA ASP A 457 10.05 -14.05 -26.43
C ASP A 457 10.14 -14.03 -24.88
N TYR A 458 11.11 -14.76 -24.30
CA TYR A 458 11.35 -14.78 -22.86
C TYR A 458 12.07 -13.51 -22.32
N PHE A 459 12.43 -12.55 -23.18
CA PHE A 459 12.87 -11.20 -22.78
C PHE A 459 11.66 -10.31 -22.42
N ILE A 460 11.00 -10.65 -21.31
CA ILE A 460 9.83 -9.93 -20.80
C ILE A 460 10.26 -8.74 -19.94
N VAL A 461 9.64 -7.59 -20.18
CA VAL A 461 9.79 -6.37 -19.38
C VAL A 461 8.56 -6.13 -18.51
N ALA A 462 8.69 -5.27 -17.49
CA ALA A 462 7.65 -5.00 -16.50
C ALA A 462 6.25 -4.72 -17.08
N ASP A 463 6.15 -3.94 -18.16
CA ASP A 463 4.85 -3.57 -18.77
C ASP A 463 4.12 -4.73 -19.45
N ALA A 464 4.86 -5.78 -19.84
CA ALA A 464 4.29 -6.98 -20.44
C ALA A 464 3.85 -8.01 -19.37
N VAL A 465 4.15 -7.75 -18.09
CA VAL A 465 3.75 -8.61 -16.97
C VAL A 465 2.42 -8.11 -16.42
N THR A 466 1.45 -9.02 -16.33
CA THR A 466 0.13 -8.68 -15.76
C THR A 466 0.24 -8.45 -14.24
N PRO A 467 -0.63 -7.60 -13.64
CA PRO A 467 -0.69 -7.44 -12.18
C PRO A 467 -0.81 -8.77 -11.43
N LYS A 468 -1.57 -9.72 -11.97
CA LYS A 468 -1.69 -11.06 -11.39
C LYS A 468 -0.35 -11.81 -11.39
N GLN A 469 0.40 -11.83 -12.50
CA GLN A 469 1.71 -12.46 -12.56
C GLN A 469 2.71 -11.83 -11.57
N HIS A 470 2.64 -10.51 -11.37
CA HIS A 470 3.41 -9.85 -10.32
C HIS A 470 3.09 -10.41 -8.93
N VAL A 471 1.80 -10.57 -8.61
CA VAL A 471 1.35 -11.17 -7.34
C VAL A 471 1.78 -12.63 -7.24
N ASP A 472 1.68 -13.42 -8.31
CA ASP A 472 2.03 -14.84 -8.33
C ASP A 472 3.52 -15.05 -8.00
N ILE A 473 4.42 -14.27 -8.60
CA ILE A 473 5.86 -14.32 -8.29
C ILE A 473 6.13 -13.93 -6.83
N GLN A 474 5.42 -12.91 -6.32
CA GLN A 474 5.52 -12.55 -4.91
C GLN A 474 5.07 -13.71 -4.02
N ALA A 475 3.95 -14.36 -4.35
CA ALA A 475 3.38 -15.46 -3.60
C ALA A 475 4.34 -16.66 -3.56
N ALA A 476 4.96 -17.00 -4.70
CA ALA A 476 5.95 -18.05 -4.80
C ALA A 476 7.14 -17.82 -3.85
N ALA A 477 7.74 -16.63 -3.89
CA ALA A 477 8.87 -16.29 -3.01
C ALA A 477 8.46 -16.19 -1.53
N GLN A 478 7.33 -15.53 -1.24
CA GLN A 478 6.92 -15.21 0.14
C GLN A 478 6.63 -16.46 0.97
N LYS A 479 6.41 -17.61 0.31
CA LYS A 479 6.22 -18.86 1.04
C LYS A 479 7.36 -19.16 2.01
N TRP A 480 8.57 -18.77 1.64
CA TRP A 480 9.82 -19.09 2.34
C TRP A 480 10.53 -17.85 2.92
N VAL A 481 9.96 -16.66 2.73
CA VAL A 481 10.44 -15.42 3.36
C VAL A 481 9.72 -15.19 4.69
N ASP A 482 10.45 -15.23 5.81
CA ASP A 482 9.91 -15.07 7.16
C ASP A 482 9.49 -13.64 7.50
N SER A 483 10.20 -12.63 6.99
CA SER A 483 9.86 -11.22 7.15
C SER A 483 8.81 -10.81 6.11
N SER A 484 9.16 -10.08 5.06
CA SER A 484 8.25 -9.69 3.99
C SER A 484 9.05 -9.35 2.72
N ILE A 485 8.35 -8.91 1.67
CA ILE A 485 8.92 -8.60 0.36
C ILE A 485 8.46 -7.21 -0.08
N SER A 486 9.41 -6.39 -0.52
CA SER A 486 9.14 -5.16 -1.27
C SER A 486 9.04 -5.50 -2.75
N LYS A 487 7.82 -5.49 -3.27
CA LYS A 487 7.54 -5.70 -4.68
C LYS A 487 6.43 -4.78 -5.15
N THR A 488 6.64 -4.18 -6.32
CA THR A 488 5.66 -3.38 -7.04
C THR A 488 5.01 -4.24 -8.13
N ALA A 489 3.69 -4.35 -8.07
CA ALA A 489 2.88 -4.80 -9.21
C ALA A 489 2.63 -3.60 -10.13
N ASN A 490 3.34 -3.52 -11.25
CA ASN A 490 3.10 -2.47 -12.23
C ASN A 490 1.76 -2.73 -12.93
N VAL A 491 0.99 -1.67 -13.11
CA VAL A 491 -0.33 -1.70 -13.73
C VAL A 491 -0.26 -0.83 -14.99
N PRO A 492 -0.49 -1.41 -16.18
CA PRO A 492 -0.55 -0.63 -17.42
C PRO A 492 -1.55 0.53 -17.32
N THR A 493 -1.24 1.64 -18.00
CA THR A 493 -2.08 2.84 -17.96
C THR A 493 -3.50 2.57 -18.48
N ASP A 494 -3.65 1.69 -19.46
CA ASP A 494 -4.90 1.27 -20.09
C ASP A 494 -5.49 -0.04 -19.52
N TYR A 495 -4.95 -0.54 -18.41
CA TYR A 495 -5.38 -1.82 -17.84
C TYR A 495 -6.87 -1.79 -17.40
N PRO A 496 -7.69 -2.78 -17.80
CA PRO A 496 -9.12 -2.80 -17.47
C PRO A 496 -9.38 -2.82 -15.96
N PHE A 497 -10.25 -1.92 -15.48
CA PHE A 497 -10.60 -1.86 -14.05
C PHE A 497 -11.20 -3.18 -13.55
N GLU A 498 -12.01 -3.85 -14.36
CA GLU A 498 -12.64 -5.13 -14.00
C GLU A 498 -11.62 -6.24 -13.71
N ASP A 499 -10.46 -6.20 -14.37
CA ASP A 499 -9.38 -7.16 -14.17
C ASP A 499 -8.47 -6.76 -12.98
N PHE A 500 -8.48 -5.49 -12.58
CA PHE A 500 -7.68 -4.96 -11.48
C PHE A 500 -8.41 -4.96 -10.12
N LYS A 501 -9.72 -4.71 -10.09
CA LYS A 501 -10.49 -4.36 -8.87
C LYS A 501 -10.33 -5.34 -7.71
N ASP A 502 -10.05 -6.61 -8.01
CA ASP A 502 -9.93 -7.68 -7.03
C ASP A 502 -8.47 -8.06 -6.72
N ILE A 503 -7.47 -7.34 -7.25
CA ILE A 503 -6.04 -7.71 -7.09
C ILE A 503 -5.61 -7.77 -5.62
N TYR A 504 -6.11 -6.87 -4.77
CA TYR A 504 -5.81 -6.87 -3.34
C TYR A 504 -6.49 -8.03 -2.61
N LEU A 505 -7.69 -8.42 -3.04
CA LEU A 505 -8.39 -9.59 -2.51
C LEU A 505 -7.70 -10.88 -2.96
N TYR A 506 -7.21 -10.92 -4.20
CA TYR A 506 -6.39 -12.01 -4.72
C TYR A 506 -5.08 -12.14 -3.95
N ALA A 507 -4.33 -11.06 -3.77
CA ALA A 507 -3.12 -11.01 -2.95
C ALA A 507 -3.36 -11.51 -1.51
N HIS A 508 -4.46 -11.08 -0.88
CA HIS A 508 -4.86 -11.58 0.43
C HIS A 508 -5.20 -13.08 0.39
N GLY A 509 -5.89 -13.56 -0.65
CA GLY A 509 -6.22 -14.98 -0.86
C GLY A 509 -4.98 -15.86 -0.99
N GLU A 510 -3.93 -15.36 -1.66
CA GLU A 510 -2.62 -15.99 -1.77
C GLU A 510 -1.79 -15.89 -0.47
N GLY A 511 -2.30 -15.22 0.56
CA GLY A 511 -1.64 -15.06 1.86
C GLY A 511 -0.47 -14.08 1.83
N LEU A 512 -0.48 -13.09 0.91
CA LEU A 512 0.52 -12.05 0.87
C LEU A 512 0.50 -11.19 2.15
N LYS A 513 1.69 -10.87 2.67
CA LYS A 513 1.89 -10.03 3.86
C LYS A 513 1.73 -8.54 3.54
N GLY A 514 1.85 -8.18 2.27
CA GLY A 514 1.63 -6.85 1.72
C GLY A 514 1.49 -6.91 0.20
N CYS A 515 0.87 -5.88 -0.39
CA CYS A 515 0.72 -5.75 -1.84
C CYS A 515 0.83 -4.27 -2.19
N THR A 516 1.70 -3.95 -3.15
CA THR A 516 1.89 -2.59 -3.65
C THR A 516 1.65 -2.59 -5.14
N THR A 517 0.76 -1.73 -5.61
CA THR A 517 0.52 -1.53 -7.04
C THR A 517 0.98 -0.15 -7.46
N PHE A 518 1.58 -0.03 -8.64
CA PHE A 518 1.91 1.25 -9.24
C PHE A 518 1.30 1.32 -10.64
N ARG A 519 0.42 2.29 -10.86
CA ARG A 519 -0.13 2.61 -12.18
C ARG A 519 0.53 3.90 -12.65
N PHE A 520 1.19 3.85 -13.80
CA PHE A 520 1.79 5.04 -14.38
C PHE A 520 0.70 6.06 -14.75
N ASN A 521 0.88 7.32 -14.36
CA ASN A 521 0.01 8.42 -14.74
C ASN A 521 0.82 9.46 -15.53
N PRO A 522 0.70 9.50 -16.87
CA PRO A 522 1.49 10.40 -17.71
C PRO A 522 1.24 11.89 -17.42
N GLU A 523 0.06 12.25 -16.90
CA GLU A 523 -0.29 13.65 -16.59
C GLU A 523 0.32 14.14 -15.26
N ALA A 524 0.71 13.22 -14.37
CA ALA A 524 1.15 13.53 -13.01
C ALA A 524 2.57 13.05 -12.67
N PHE A 525 3.15 12.13 -13.46
CA PHE A 525 4.38 11.43 -13.10
C PHE A 525 5.48 11.57 -14.16
N GLN A 526 6.55 12.29 -13.82
CA GLN A 526 7.84 12.22 -14.50
C GLN A 526 8.81 11.43 -13.61
N GLY A 527 9.02 10.15 -13.94
CA GLY A 527 9.88 9.25 -13.19
C GLY A 527 11.38 9.43 -13.45
N VAL A 528 12.22 8.81 -12.62
CA VAL A 528 13.69 8.74 -12.82
C VAL A 528 14.08 7.82 -13.98
N LEU A 529 13.21 6.87 -14.32
CA LEU A 529 13.35 5.95 -15.44
C LEU A 529 12.42 6.41 -16.54
N VAL A 530 12.97 6.59 -17.75
CA VAL A 530 12.20 7.12 -18.86
C VAL A 530 12.45 6.28 -20.11
N LYS A 531 11.36 5.75 -20.70
CA LYS A 531 11.41 5.12 -22.01
C LYS A 531 11.31 6.20 -23.08
N GLU A 532 11.95 5.96 -24.22
CA GLU A 532 12.00 6.94 -25.30
C GLU A 532 10.61 7.21 -25.91
N GLN A 533 9.77 6.18 -26.02
CA GLN A 533 8.38 6.30 -26.47
C GLN A 533 7.50 7.12 -25.51
N ASP A 534 7.70 7.00 -24.19
CA ASP A 534 6.92 7.77 -23.19
C ASP A 534 7.29 9.26 -23.24
N LEU A 535 8.56 9.57 -23.47
CA LEU A 535 9.05 10.94 -23.74
C LEU A 535 8.42 11.53 -25.00
N GLU A 536 8.37 10.76 -26.09
CA GLU A 536 7.81 11.19 -27.37
C GLU A 536 6.32 11.54 -27.30
N ASN A 537 5.59 10.85 -26.43
CA ASN A 537 4.14 10.99 -26.30
C ASN A 537 3.71 12.06 -25.30
N THR A 538 4.64 12.63 -24.54
CA THR A 538 4.35 13.67 -23.52
C THR A 538 4.72 15.05 -24.05
N LEU A 539 3.77 16.00 -24.00
CA LEU A 539 3.98 17.40 -24.38
C LEU A 539 4.31 18.27 -23.16
N TYR A 540 5.33 19.10 -23.29
CA TYR A 540 5.83 20.03 -22.28
C TYR A 540 5.63 21.45 -22.77
N GLN A 541 5.00 22.29 -21.95
CA GLN A 541 4.75 23.69 -22.26
C GLN A 541 5.74 24.59 -21.51
N PHE A 542 6.44 25.44 -22.23
CA PHE A 542 7.35 26.44 -21.69
C PHE A 542 6.76 27.83 -21.92
N THR A 543 6.82 28.69 -20.90
CA THR A 543 6.49 30.11 -21.04
C THR A 543 7.77 30.90 -21.24
N LEU A 544 7.86 31.61 -22.36
CA LEU A 544 9.00 32.48 -22.69
C LEU A 544 8.89 33.82 -21.95
N GLU A 545 9.99 34.58 -21.93
CA GLU A 545 10.05 35.89 -21.26
C GLU A 545 9.06 36.91 -21.83
N ASP A 546 8.68 36.78 -23.10
CA ASP A 546 7.69 37.63 -23.77
C ASP A 546 6.24 37.22 -23.48
N GLY A 547 6.03 36.20 -22.63
CA GLY A 547 4.73 35.67 -22.25
C GLY A 547 4.09 34.73 -23.28
N SER A 548 4.77 34.46 -24.40
CA SER A 548 4.34 33.42 -25.34
C SER A 548 4.67 32.03 -24.80
N THR A 549 3.97 31.01 -25.32
CA THR A 549 4.18 29.63 -24.89
C THR A 549 4.64 28.75 -26.04
N VAL A 550 5.57 27.85 -25.77
CA VAL A 550 6.07 26.86 -26.72
C VAL A 550 5.77 25.47 -26.16
N GLU A 551 5.14 24.63 -26.97
CA GLU A 551 4.89 23.22 -26.65
C GLU A 551 5.90 22.35 -27.40
N LEU A 552 6.53 21.43 -26.68
CA LEU A 552 7.56 20.54 -27.20
C LEU A 552 7.31 19.13 -26.69
N LYS A 553 7.52 18.12 -27.53
CA LYS A 553 7.55 16.73 -27.07
C LYS A 553 8.75 16.50 -26.17
N GLY A 554 8.62 15.60 -25.21
CA GLY A 554 9.64 15.38 -24.17
C GLY A 554 11.04 15.07 -24.70
N ASN A 555 11.16 14.42 -25.86
CA ASN A 555 12.43 14.07 -26.49
C ASN A 555 13.03 15.18 -27.37
N GLU A 556 12.31 16.26 -27.65
CA GLU A 556 12.80 17.36 -28.48
C GLU A 556 13.97 18.08 -27.79
N GLN A 557 14.97 18.44 -28.58
CA GLN A 557 16.19 19.12 -28.10
C GLN A 557 15.97 20.63 -28.07
N VAL A 558 16.28 21.24 -26.94
CA VAL A 558 16.10 22.66 -26.62
C VAL A 558 17.41 23.22 -26.10
N GLU A 559 17.86 24.32 -26.70
CA GLU A 559 18.99 25.09 -26.17
C GLU A 559 18.48 26.07 -25.11
N TYR A 560 19.04 26.01 -23.89
CA TYR A 560 18.72 26.95 -22.82
C TYR A 560 19.98 27.26 -22.00
N ASP A 561 20.26 28.56 -21.79
CA ASP A 561 21.45 29.06 -21.09
C ASP A 561 22.80 28.48 -21.62
N GLY A 562 22.88 28.28 -22.95
CA GLY A 562 24.09 27.78 -23.62
C GLY A 562 24.35 26.28 -23.50
N GLU A 563 23.42 25.51 -22.94
CA GLU A 563 23.44 24.05 -22.90
C GLU A 563 22.25 23.46 -23.68
N MET A 564 22.47 22.28 -24.30
CA MET A 564 21.41 21.53 -24.98
C MET A 564 20.75 20.55 -24.01
N HIS A 565 19.42 20.53 -23.99
CA HIS A 565 18.60 19.70 -23.13
C HIS A 565 17.46 19.04 -23.91
N THR A 566 16.98 17.89 -23.46
CA THR A 566 15.64 17.42 -23.87
C THR A 566 14.57 18.27 -23.17
N ALA A 567 13.44 18.55 -23.83
CA ALA A 567 12.33 19.32 -23.27
C ALA A 567 11.93 18.83 -21.87
N ALA A 568 11.74 17.51 -21.67
CA ALA A 568 11.39 16.97 -20.35
C ALA A 568 12.41 17.31 -19.25
N ASN A 569 13.72 17.27 -19.57
CA ASN A 569 14.79 17.56 -18.60
C ASN A 569 14.89 19.05 -18.30
N LEU A 570 14.67 19.91 -19.29
CA LEU A 570 14.64 21.36 -19.11
C LEU A 570 13.45 21.77 -18.24
N PHE A 571 12.27 21.21 -18.51
CA PHE A 571 11.05 21.47 -17.74
C PHE A 571 11.26 21.12 -16.26
N ASP A 572 11.85 19.96 -15.97
CA ASP A 572 12.20 19.55 -14.61
C ASP A 572 13.21 20.49 -13.95
N ALA A 573 14.29 20.85 -14.64
CA ALA A 573 15.34 21.69 -14.07
C ALA A 573 14.82 23.10 -13.72
N LEU A 574 13.89 23.62 -14.53
CA LEU A 574 13.19 24.89 -14.26
C LEU A 574 12.22 24.75 -13.08
N LYS A 575 11.45 23.66 -13.00
CA LYS A 575 10.51 23.39 -11.90
C LYS A 575 11.19 23.17 -10.56
N GLU A 576 12.32 22.44 -10.55
CA GLU A 576 13.13 22.16 -9.35
C GLU A 576 14.00 23.39 -8.94
N GLY A 577 14.04 24.45 -9.75
CA GLY A 577 14.75 25.69 -9.46
C GLY A 577 16.28 25.57 -9.53
N TYR A 578 16.81 24.69 -10.39
CA TYR A 578 18.25 24.52 -10.60
C TYR A 578 18.89 25.71 -11.33
N TYR A 579 18.10 26.43 -12.13
CA TYR A 579 18.50 27.67 -12.78
C TYR A 579 18.10 28.87 -11.90
N GLY A 580 19.10 29.64 -11.43
CA GLY A 580 18.90 30.81 -10.56
C GLY A 580 19.36 30.65 -9.09
N LYS A 581 19.96 29.52 -8.71
CA LYS A 581 20.44 29.27 -7.33
C LYS A 581 21.96 29.40 -7.10
N PHE A 582 22.74 29.88 -8.08
CA PHE A 582 24.15 30.22 -7.89
C PHE A 582 24.53 31.48 -8.66
#